data_AF-A0A1G1LN34-F1
#
_entry.id   AF-A0A1G1LN34-F1
#
_cell.length_a   1.000
_cell.length_b   1.000
_cell.length_c   1.000
_cell.angle_alpha   90.00
_cell.angle_beta   90.00
_cell.angle_gamma   90.00
#
_symmetry.space_group_name_H-M   'P 1'
#
loop_
_entity.id
_entity.type
_entity.pdbx_description
1 polymer ?
#
loop_
_entity_poly.entity_id
_entity_poly.type
_entity_poly.pdbx_seq_one_letter_code
_entity_poly.pdbx_strand_id
1 'polypeptide(L)' 'MRAIPKGLPKQIWLEAKERYYDRATQHYVAVMSYELRDRVREWALSYDEAGDIIQLITVHPLKELQKLSRIKTGRWQR' A
#
# COMPACT_ATOMS: atom_id res chain seq x y z
N MET A 1 14.98 -10.37 -4.28
CA MET A 1 13.53 -10.09 -4.39
C MET A 1 12.81 -10.99 -3.39
N ARG A 2 12.25 -10.47 -2.29
CA ARG A 2 11.61 -11.31 -1.25
C ARG A 2 10.29 -11.86 -1.81
N ALA A 3 10.00 -13.13 -1.56
CA ALA A 3 8.77 -13.79 -1.99
C ALA A 3 7.55 -13.07 -1.39
N ILE A 4 6.93 -12.19 -2.17
CA ILE A 4 5.65 -11.59 -1.84
C ILE A 4 4.59 -12.67 -2.07
N PRO A 5 3.73 -13.00 -1.08
CA PRO A 5 2.64 -13.94 -1.30
C PRO A 5 1.79 -13.51 -2.50
N LYS A 6 1.53 -14.41 -3.45
CA LYS A 6 0.83 -14.08 -4.70
C LYS A 6 -0.55 -13.44 -4.48
N GLY A 7 -1.23 -13.80 -3.39
CA GLY A 7 -2.54 -13.25 -3.03
C GLY A 7 -2.50 -11.90 -2.29
N LEU A 8 -1.33 -11.47 -1.79
CA LEU A 8 -1.22 -10.30 -0.93
C LEU A 8 -1.72 -9.01 -1.59
N PRO A 9 -1.41 -8.69 -2.87
CA PRO A 9 -1.93 -7.47 -3.50
C PRO A 9 -3.45 -7.43 -3.53
N LYS A 10 -4.08 -8.54 -3.92
CA LYS A 10 -5.55 -8.66 -3.96
C LYS A 10 -6.15 -8.51 -2.56
N GLN A 11 -5.52 -9.10 -1.56
CA GLN A 11 -5.97 -8.98 -0.17
C GLN A 11 -5.88 -7.54 0.34
N ILE A 12 -4.74 -6.85 0.12
CA ILE A 12 -4.59 -5.43 0.49
C ILE A 12 -5.67 -4.59 -0.20
N TRP A 13 -5.91 -4.80 -1.49
CA TRP A 13 -6.94 -4.07 -2.22
C TRP A 13 -8.33 -4.20 -1.58
N LEU A 14 -8.75 -5.43 -1.25
CA LEU A 14 -10.07 -5.72 -0.70
C LEU A 14 -10.22 -5.32 0.77
N GLU A 15 -9.19 -5.54 1.59
CA GLU A 15 -9.30 -5.52 3.05
C GLU A 15 -8.64 -4.30 3.72
N ALA A 16 -7.84 -3.52 2.99
CA ALA A 16 -7.17 -2.35 3.57
C ALA A 16 -8.19 -1.39 4.19
N LYS A 17 -7.89 -0.93 5.42
CA LYS A 17 -8.70 0.06 6.14
C LYS A 17 -8.18 1.49 5.96
N GLU A 18 -6.92 1.62 5.55
CA GLU A 18 -6.27 2.90 5.33
C GLU A 18 -6.00 3.06 3.83
N ARG A 19 -6.54 4.13 3.25
CA ARG A 19 -6.27 4.54 1.87
C ARG A 19 -5.82 5.98 1.86
N TYR A 20 -4.91 6.30 0.95
CA TYR A 20 -4.33 7.61 0.74
C TYR A 20 -4.15 7.89 -0.74
N TYR A 21 -3.99 9.16 -1.09
CA TYR A 21 -3.47 9.60 -2.37
C TYR A 21 -2.02 10.07 -2.19
N ASP A 22 -1.08 9.48 -2.92
CA ASP A 22 0.33 9.88 -2.94
C ASP A 22 0.55 10.98 -3.98
N ARG A 23 0.65 12.24 -3.54
CA ARG A 23 0.83 13.39 -4.43
C ARG A 23 2.15 13.38 -5.21
N ALA A 24 3.16 12.67 -4.71
CA ALA A 24 4.46 12.63 -5.38
C ALA A 24 4.46 11.66 -6.57
N THR A 25 3.66 10.59 -6.50
CA THR A 25 3.56 9.60 -7.59
C THR A 25 2.24 9.68 -8.34
N GLN A 26 1.27 10.46 -7.83
CA GLN A 26 -0.09 10.58 -8.37
C GLN A 26 -0.84 9.24 -8.44
N HIS A 27 -0.67 8.42 -7.41
CA HIS A 27 -1.33 7.11 -7.29
C HIS A 27 -2.07 7.01 -5.97
N TYR A 28 -3.15 6.22 -5.96
CA TYR A 28 -3.75 5.80 -4.70
C TYR A 28 -2.86 4.78 -4.00
N VAL A 29 -2.96 4.74 -2.68
CA VAL A 29 -2.22 3.82 -1.84
C VAL A 29 -3.16 3.19 -0.83
N ALA A 30 -3.27 1.87 -0.86
CA ALA A 30 -3.93 1.08 0.18
C ALA A 30 -2.87 0.52 1.14
N VAL A 31 -3.12 0.62 2.45
CA VAL A 31 -2.21 0.14 3.49
C VAL A 31 -2.89 -0.92 4.34
N MET A 32 -2.17 -2.01 4.60
CA MET A 32 -2.62 -3.12 5.43
C MET A 32 -1.46 -3.73 6.20
N SER A 33 -1.70 -4.11 7.46
CA SER A 33 -0.76 -4.95 8.21
C SER A 33 -0.88 -6.40 7.76
N TYR A 34 0.26 -7.04 7.49
CA TYR A 34 0.32 -8.45 7.13
C TYR A 34 1.50 -9.12 7.81
N GLU A 35 1.27 -10.33 8.33
CA GLU A 35 2.29 -11.14 8.98
C GLU A 35 2.95 -12.09 7.98
N LEU A 36 4.27 -12.02 7.90
CA LEU A 36 5.06 -12.91 7.05
C LEU A 36 6.23 -13.47 7.86
N ARG A 37 6.23 -14.80 8.10
CA ARG A 37 7.28 -15.51 8.85
C ARG A 37 7.51 -14.88 10.23
N ASP A 38 6.44 -14.79 11.02
CA ASP A 38 6.43 -14.28 12.40
C ASP A 38 6.86 -12.80 12.53
N ARG A 39 6.71 -12.03 11.44
CA ARG A 39 6.95 -10.59 11.42
C ARG A 39 5.76 -9.88 10.83
N VAL A 40 5.08 -9.10 11.67
CA VAL A 40 4.05 -8.16 11.24
C VAL A 40 4.71 -6.94 10.60
N ARG A 41 4.29 -6.58 9.40
CA ARG A 41 4.69 -5.35 8.72
C ARG A 41 3.49 -4.70 8.07
N GLU A 42 3.50 -3.38 8.00
CA GLU A 42 2.59 -2.66 7.11
C GLU A 42 3.07 -2.83 5.66
N TRP A 43 2.13 -3.03 4.76
CA TRP A 43 2.35 -3.13 3.32
C TRP A 43 1.55 -2.05 2.62
N ALA A 44 2.18 -1.43 1.62
CA ALA A 44 1.55 -0.47 0.74
C ALA A 44 1.32 -1.09 -0.64
N LEU A 45 0.11 -0.93 -1.14
CA LEU A 45 -0.29 -1.22 -2.51
C LEU A 45 -0.58 0.11 -3.22
N SER A 46 0.22 0.45 -4.22
CA SER A 46 -0.09 1.56 -5.13
C SER A 46 -0.96 1.07 -6.28
N TYR A 47 -2.02 1.79 -6.57
CA TYR A 47 -2.98 1.46 -7.62
C TYR A 47 -3.58 2.72 -8.25
N ASP A 48 -4.10 2.56 -9.45
CA ASP A 48 -4.93 3.55 -10.14
C ASP A 48 -6.29 2.93 -10.50
N GLU A 49 -7.31 3.77 -10.58
CA GLU A 49 -8.65 3.40 -11.04
C GLU A 49 -8.83 3.91 -12.48
N ALA A 50 -9.10 3.00 -13.42
CA ALA A 50 -9.27 3.32 -14.83
C ALA A 50 -10.58 2.73 -15.34
N GLY A 51 -11.68 3.48 -15.18
CA GLY A 51 -13.02 2.98 -15.48
C GLY A 51 -13.38 1.82 -14.56
N ASP A 52 -13.73 0.68 -15.15
CA ASP A 52 -14.16 -0.52 -14.40
C ASP A 52 -13.00 -1.43 -13.97
N ILE A 53 -11.76 -1.03 -14.23
CA ILE A 53 -10.56 -1.80 -13.86
C ILE A 53 -9.71 -1.08 -12.82
N ILE A 54 -9.10 -1.88 -11.94
CA ILE A 54 -8.11 -1.43 -10.97
C ILE A 54 -6.75 -1.90 -11.45
N GLN A 55 -5.85 -0.95 -11.71
CA GLN A 55 -4.49 -1.23 -12.12
C GLN A 55 -3.56 -1.25 -10.91
N LEU A 56 -3.02 -2.42 -10.58
CA LEU A 56 -2.04 -2.57 -9.51
C LEU A 56 -0.64 -2.19 -10.02
N ILE A 57 0.00 -1.22 -9.37
CA ILE A 57 1.26 -0.65 -9.83
C ILE A 57 2.42 -1.27 -9.07
N THR A 58 2.42 -1.15 -7.74
CA THR A 58 3.44 -1.77 -6.90
C THR A 58 2.86 -2.25 -5.58
N VAL A 59 3.44 -3.32 -5.03
CA VAL A 59 3.21 -3.76 -3.66
C VAL A 59 4.56 -3.86 -2.94
N HIS A 60 4.68 -3.27 -1.76
CA HIS A 60 5.92 -3.32 -1.00
C HIS A 60 5.68 -3.18 0.51
N PRO A 61 6.53 -3.80 1.35
CA PRO A 61 6.48 -3.57 2.78
C PRO A 61 6.96 -2.14 3.08
N LEU A 62 6.30 -1.47 4.00
CA LEU A 62 6.73 -0.19 4.52
C LEU A 62 7.84 -0.39 5.56
N LYS A 63 8.78 0.55 5.58
CA LYS A 63 9.73 0.70 6.69
C LYS A 63 9.01 1.30 7.90
N GLU A 64 9.58 1.08 9.07
CA GLU A 64 9.13 1.74 10.29
C GLU A 64 9.08 3.27 10.09
N LEU A 65 8.02 3.90 10.59
CA LEU A 65 7.74 5.34 10.45
C LEU A 65 7.54 5.87 9.01
N GLN A 66 7.70 5.05 7.97
CA GLN A 66 7.57 5.52 6.57
C GLN A 66 6.17 6.06 6.27
N LYS A 67 5.13 5.35 6.74
CA LYS A 67 3.73 5.82 6.65
C LYS A 67 3.56 7.18 7.31
N LEU A 68 3.99 7.28 8.58
CA LEU A 68 3.88 8.50 9.39
C LEU A 68 4.61 9.68 8.75
N SER A 69 5.82 9.47 8.24
CA SER A 69 6.59 10.51 7.54
C SER A 69 5.86 11.00 6.28
N ARG A 70 5.33 10.09 5.46
CA ARG A 70 4.58 10.44 4.24
C ARG A 70 3.29 11.20 4.55
N ILE A 71 2.59 10.86 5.63
CA ILE A 71 1.41 11.59 6.09
C ILE A 71 1.81 12.97 6.62
N LYS A 72 2.80 13.05 7.52
CA LYS A 72 3.25 14.30 8.14
C LYS A 72 3.76 15.33 7.14
N THR A 73 4.43 14.88 6.08
CA THR A 73 4.94 15.74 5.01
C THR A 73 3.85 16.16 4.00
N GLY A 74 2.63 15.66 4.14
CA GLY A 74 1.53 15.92 3.21
C GLY A 74 1.68 15.20 1.85
N ARG A 75 2.67 14.32 1.72
CA ARG A 75 2.84 13.49 0.53
C ARG A 75 1.68 12.51 0.38
N TRP A 76 1.29 11.84 1.47
CA TRP A 76 0.10 10.99 1.52
C TRP A 76 -1.03 11.76 2.18
N GLN A 77 -2.12 11.95 1.44
CA GLN A 77 -3.33 12.63 1.91
C GLN A 77 -4.50 11.65 1.93
N ARG A 78 -5.42 11.81 2.88
CA ARG A 78 -6.67 11.04 2.90
C ARG A 78 -7.67 11.64 1.92
#